data_AF-A0A3D8WV98-F1
#
_entry.id   AF-A0A3D8WV98-F1
#
_cell.length_a   1.000
_cell.length_b   1.000
_cell.length_c   1.000
_cell.angle_alpha   90.00
_cell.angle_beta   90.00
_cell.angle_gamma   90.00
#
_symmetry.space_group_name_H-M   'P 1'
#
loop_
_entity.id
_entity.type
_entity.pdbx_description
1 polymer ?
#
loop_
_entity_poly.entity_id
_entity_poly.type
_entity_poly.pdbx_seq_one_letter_code
_entity_poly.pdbx_strand_id
1 'polypeptide(L)' 'MLGNSRTLKIHVLTSTLDKYEERLSEFLQNNNFEIIDIKICNVGPDISVLIIYRDLVQHPFSLKKGL' A
#
# COMPACT_ATOMS: atom_id res chain seq x y z
N MET A 1 10.23 -11.62 14.13
CA MET A 1 8.82 -11.75 14.53
C MET A 1 7.97 -10.83 13.65
N LEU A 2 7.17 -11.39 12.74
CA LEU A 2 6.26 -10.69 11.82
C LEU A 2 4.97 -10.26 12.55
N GLY A 3 5.09 -9.53 13.67
CA GLY A 3 3.93 -9.08 14.43
C GLY A 3 3.01 -8.23 13.54
N ASN A 4 1.77 -8.68 13.34
CA ASN A 4 0.67 -8.00 12.64
C ASN A 4 0.93 -7.47 11.21
N SER A 5 1.81 -8.10 10.43
CA SER A 5 1.95 -7.76 9.01
C SER A 5 0.82 -8.38 8.17
N ARG A 6 0.26 -7.60 7.26
CA ARG A 6 -0.69 -7.98 6.21
C ARG A 6 -0.02 -7.91 4.85
N THR A 7 -0.61 -8.59 3.87
CA THR A 7 -0.13 -8.62 2.49
C THR A 7 -1.26 -8.30 1.53
N LEU A 8 -1.00 -7.39 0.58
CA LEU A 8 -1.89 -7.05 -0.52
C LEU A 8 -1.21 -7.45 -1.83
N LYS A 9 -1.83 -8.37 -2.59
CA LYS A 9 -1.34 -8.82 -3.89
C LYS A 9 -2.21 -8.26 -4.99
N ILE A 10 -1.60 -7.63 -5.98
CA ILE A 10 -2.29 -6.95 -7.08
C ILE A 10 -1.65 -7.38 -8.40
N HIS A 11 -2.49 -7.59 -9.40
CA HIS A 11 -2.09 -7.88 -10.78
C HIS A 11 -2.50 -6.69 -11.65
N VAL A 12 -1.54 -6.12 -12.37
CA VAL A 12 -1.69 -4.89 -13.14
C VAL A 12 -1.14 -5.15 -14.54
N LEU A 13 -1.90 -4.82 -15.57
CA LEU A 13 -1.37 -4.84 -16.94
C LEU A 13 -0.38 -3.69 -17.11
N THR A 14 0.77 -3.95 -17.74
CA THR A 14 1.81 -2.94 -18.01
C THR A 14 1.26 -1.70 -18.71
N SER A 15 0.26 -1.86 -19.59
CA SER A 15 -0.44 -0.77 -20.29
C SER A 15 -1.27 0.15 -19.40
N THR A 16 -1.46 -0.20 -18.13
CA THR A 16 -2.27 0.55 -17.15
C THR A 16 -1.49 0.97 -15.91
N LEU A 17 -0.16 0.81 -15.93
CA LEU A 17 0.70 1.03 -14.77
C LEU A 17 0.60 2.46 -14.23
N ASP A 18 0.60 3.47 -15.10
CA ASP A 18 0.52 4.89 -14.69
C ASP A 18 -0.74 5.18 -13.85
N LYS A 19 -1.89 4.64 -14.27
CA LYS A 19 -3.17 4.78 -13.54
C LYS A 19 -3.16 4.00 -12.24
N TYR A 20 -2.36 2.95 -12.17
CA TYR A 20 -2.21 2.15 -10.97
C TYR A 20 -1.33 2.85 -9.94
N GLU A 21 -0.24 3.50 -10.35
CA GLU A 21 0.63 4.27 -9.44
C GLU A 21 -0.14 5.38 -8.71
N GLU A 22 -1.00 6.11 -9.44
CA GLU A 22 -1.86 7.14 -8.85
C GLU A 22 -2.81 6.56 -7.79
N ARG A 23 -3.55 5.50 -8.13
CA ARG A 23 -4.46 4.82 -7.20
C ARG A 23 -3.75 4.19 -6.02
N LEU A 24 -2.54 3.66 -6.24
CA LEU A 24 -1.72 3.13 -5.17
C LEU A 24 -1.31 4.26 -4.23
N SER A 25 -0.84 5.39 -4.75
CA SER A 25 -0.52 6.56 -3.95
C SER A 25 -1.71 7.04 -3.12
N GLU A 26 -2.91 7.14 -3.71
CA GLU A 26 -4.14 7.48 -2.99
C GLU A 26 -4.46 6.46 -1.89
N PHE A 27 -4.33 5.16 -2.19
CA PHE A 27 -4.54 4.10 -1.21
C PHE A 27 -3.55 4.19 -0.05
N LEU A 28 -2.27 4.45 -0.32
CA LEU A 28 -1.23 4.62 0.69
C LEU A 28 -1.48 5.87 1.56
N GLN A 29 -1.95 6.97 0.97
CA GLN A 29 -2.22 8.21 1.71
C GLN A 29 -3.49 8.15 2.55
N ASN A 30 -4.53 7.46 2.07
CA ASN A 30 -5.83 7.40 2.75
C ASN A 30 -5.90 6.36 3.88
N ASN A 31 -4.89 5.49 3.99
CA ASN A 31 -4.86 4.43 4.98
C ASN A 31 -3.69 4.61 5.94
N ASN A 32 -3.97 4.42 7.23
CA ASN A 32 -2.97 4.57 8.29
C ASN A 32 -2.19 3.26 8.50
N PHE A 33 -1.31 2.91 7.57
CA PHE A 33 -0.43 1.75 7.69
C PHE A 33 1.02 2.10 7.35
N GLU A 34 1.93 1.31 7.90
CA GLU A 34 3.36 1.34 7.59
C GLU A 34 3.64 0.29 6.51
N ILE A 35 4.25 0.69 5.39
CA ILE A 35 4.73 -0.24 4.38
C ILE A 35 6.01 -0.89 4.90
N ILE A 36 6.02 -2.22 4.96
CA ILE A 36 7.18 -3.01 5.37
C ILE A 36 8.05 -3.35 4.15
N ASP A 37 7.43 -3.79 3.05
CA ASP A 37 8.15 -4.20 1.84
C ASP A 37 7.21 -4.15 0.61
N ILE A 38 7.77 -3.94 -0.57
CA ILE A 38 7.05 -4.02 -1.85
C ILE A 38 7.86 -4.86 -2.82
N LYS A 39 7.25 -5.93 -3.35
CA LYS A 39 7.85 -6.79 -4.37
C LYS A 39 7.09 -6.66 -5.68
N ILE A 40 7.81 -6.32 -6.73
CA ILE A 40 7.27 -6.20 -8.09
C ILE A 40 7.86 -7.31 -8.93
N CYS A 41 7.01 -8.05 -9.63
CA CYS A 41 7.38 -9.12 -10.55
C CYS A 41 6.72 -8.88 -11.90
N ASN A 42 7.52 -8.59 -12.92
CA ASN A 42 7.05 -8.50 -14.30
C ASN A 42 7.03 -9.89 -14.93
N VAL A 43 5.87 -10.32 -15.41
CA VAL A 43 5.68 -11.57 -16.14
C VAL A 43 5.03 -11.22 -17.48
N GLY A 44 5.86 -10.76 -18.43
CA GLY A 44 5.41 -10.34 -19.75
C GLY A 44 4.53 -9.07 -19.68
N PRO A 45 3.28 -9.08 -20.21
CA PRO A 45 2.39 -7.93 -20.19
C PRO A 45 1.76 -7.66 -18.82
N ASP A 46 1.98 -8.55 -17.84
CA ASP A 46 1.43 -8.44 -16.49
C ASP A 46 2.51 -8.10 -15.46
N ILE A 47 2.17 -7.21 -14.54
CA ILE A 47 2.96 -6.81 -13.38
C ILE A 47 2.22 -7.31 -12.14
N SER A 48 2.90 -8.14 -11.36
CA SER A 48 2.41 -8.56 -10.04
C SER A 48 3.09 -7.73 -8.96
N VAL A 49 2.31 -7.01 -8.16
CA VAL A 49 2.78 -6.21 -7.03
C VAL A 49 2.32 -6.87 -5.74
N LEU A 50 3.26 -7.18 -4.85
CA LEU A 50 3.00 -7.66 -3.50
C LEU A 50 3.44 -6.60 -2.51
N ILE A 51 2.50 -6.03 -1.78
CA ILE A 51 2.74 -5.03 -0.74
C ILE A 51 2.60 -5.72 0.60
N ILE A 52 3.63 -5.65 1.42
CA ILE A 52 3.62 -6.10 2.81
C ILE A 52 3.52 -4.85 3.66
N TYR A 53 2.50 -4.76 4.49
CA TYR A 53 2.24 -3.59 5.32
C TYR A 53 1.80 -4.01 6.72
N ARG A 54 1.84 -3.09 7.67
CA ARG A 54 1.29 -3.27 9.01
C ARG A 54 0.36 -2.12 9.31
N ASP A 55 -0.85 -2.43 9.75
CA ASP A 55 -1.77 -1.42 10.24
C ASP A 55 -1.12 -0.71 11.44
N LEU A 56 -0.95 0.60 11.33
CA LEU A 56 -0.60 1.41 12.48
C LEU A 56 -1.89 1.55 13.26
N VAL A 57 -2.01 0.76 14.35
CA VAL A 57 -3.16 0.80 15.27
C VAL A 57 -3.53 2.26 15.49
N GLN A 58 -4.82 2.56 15.28
CA GLN A 58 -5.41 3.87 15.53
C GLN A 58 -4.98 4.34 16.92
N HIS A 59 -3.92 5.15 17.01
CA HIS A 59 -4.09 6.32 17.83
C HIS A 59 -5.18 7.10 17.11
N PRO A 60 -6.33 7.38 17.74
CA PRO A 60 -7.21 8.38 17.20
C PRO A 60 -6.32 9.61 17.04
N PHE A 61 -6.00 9.97 15.80
CA PHE A 61 -5.37 11.23 15.51
C PHE A 61 -6.45 12.27 15.79
N SER A 62 -6.67 12.56 17.07
CA SER A 62 -7.19 13.84 17.46
C SER A 62 -6.11 14.81 16.97
N LEU A 63 -6.35 15.40 15.80
CA LEU A 63 -6.02 16.80 15.64
C LEU A 63 -6.58 17.45 16.91
N LYS A 64 -5.70 17.67 17.90
CA LYS A 64 -5.96 18.73 18.87
C LYS A 64 -6.32 19.91 17.98
N LYS A 65 -7.60 20.27 17.94
CA LYS A 65 -8.01 21.63 17.63
C LYS A 65 -7.31 22.46 18.70
N GLY A 66 -6.10 22.88 18.38
CA GLY A 66 -5.31 23.78 19.18
C GLY A 66 -5.97 25.15 19.07
N LEU A 67 -6.34 25.66 20.25
CA LEU A 67 -6.79 27.01 20.60
C LEU A 67 -8.01 27.57 19.87
#